data_AF-A0A922DXA7-F1
#
_entry.id   AF-A0A922DXA7-F1
#
_cell.length_a   1.000
_cell.length_b   1.000
_cell.length_c   1.000
_cell.angle_alpha   90.00
_cell.angle_beta   90.00
_cell.angle_gamma   90.00
#
_symmetry.space_group_name_H-M   'P 1'
#
loop_
_entity.id
_entity.type
_entity.pdbx_description
1 polymer ?
#
loop_
_entity_poly.entity_id
_entity_poly.type
_entity_poly.pdbx_seq_one_letter_code
_entity_poly.pdbx_strand_id
1 'polypeptide(L)'
;MEPPPPAPPPPPPPPPPHPLPAEQYRNWLDLPQEVTESILKRLGVIEILTSAQKVCLLWRKICKGPSMWRTINMAAYQDSWSMPYDLEDMCRHAVDLSCGQLVGIKLGSFCTDDLLKYVTERML
;
A
#
# COMPACT_ATOMS: atom_id res chain seq x y z
N MET A 1 62.91 20.45 -27.45
CA MET A 1 61.75 20.61 -26.57
C MET A 1 61.40 19.21 -26.12
N GLU A 2 61.73 18.85 -24.88
CA GLU A 2 61.47 17.49 -24.39
C GLU A 2 59.97 17.24 -24.27
N PRO A 3 59.50 16.01 -24.56
CA PRO A 3 58.11 15.67 -24.39
C PRO A 3 57.72 15.74 -22.91
N PRO A 4 56.47 16.15 -22.61
CA PRO A 4 56.00 16.18 -21.22
C PRO A 4 56.06 14.77 -20.62
N PRO A 5 56.34 14.65 -19.31
CA PRO A 5 56.34 13.37 -18.64
C PRO A 5 54.95 12.70 -18.77
N PRO A 6 54.92 11.35 -18.81
CA PRO A 6 53.66 10.63 -18.88
C PRO A 6 52.78 10.93 -17.67
N ALA A 7 51.47 10.97 -17.89
CA ALA A 7 50.50 11.15 -16.81
C ALA A 7 50.65 10.02 -15.77
N PRO A 8 50.44 10.32 -14.47
CA PRO A 8 50.42 9.28 -13.45
C PRO A 8 49.31 8.27 -13.74
N PRO A 9 49.50 6.99 -13.36
CA PRO A 9 48.46 5.99 -13.52
C PRO A 9 47.20 6.39 -12.74
N PRO A 10 46.00 6.03 -13.22
CA PRO A 10 44.77 6.27 -12.48
C PRO A 10 44.83 5.60 -11.11
N PRO A 11 44.18 6.17 -10.08
CA PRO A 11 44.09 5.53 -8.78
C PRO A 11 43.40 4.16 -8.94
N PRO A 12 43.76 3.17 -8.11
CA PRO A 12 43.07 1.88 -8.12
C PRO A 12 41.58 2.10 -7.86
N PRO A 13 40.69 1.26 -8.45
CA PRO A 13 39.27 1.33 -8.14
C PRO A 13 39.06 1.16 -6.63
N PRO A 14 38.03 1.79 -6.05
CA PRO A 14 37.71 1.59 -4.65
C PRO A 14 37.53 0.09 -4.39
N PRO A 15 37.98 -0.41 -3.22
CA PRO A 15 37.73 -1.78 -2.86
C PRO A 15 36.22 -2.07 -2.93
N PRO A 16 35.81 -3.27 -3.38
CA PRO A 16 34.41 -3.65 -3.34
C PRO A 16 33.90 -3.45 -1.90
N PRO A 17 32.65 -2.97 -1.71
CA PRO A 17 32.11 -2.76 -0.38
C PRO A 17 32.32 -4.04 0.44
N HIS A 18 32.97 -3.90 1.59
CA HIS A 18 33.11 -5.00 2.54
C HIS A 18 31.70 -5.54 2.82
N PRO A 19 31.49 -6.88 2.84
CA PRO A 19 30.22 -7.42 3.27
C PRO A 19 29.98 -6.91 4.69
N LEU A 20 29.02 -6.00 4.85
CA LEU A 20 28.52 -5.64 6.17
C LEU A 20 28.18 -6.98 6.87
N PRO A 21 28.61 -7.20 8.13
CA PRO A 21 28.34 -8.45 8.82
C PRO A 21 26.85 -8.72 8.73
N ALA A 22 26.47 -9.77 7.98
CA ALA A 22 25.13 -10.06 7.48
C ALA A 22 24.11 -9.10 8.09
N GLU A 23 23.92 -7.94 7.43
CA GLU A 23 22.99 -6.92 7.91
C GLU A 23 21.76 -7.63 8.40
N GLN A 24 21.39 -7.36 9.65
CA GLN A 24 20.27 -7.99 10.32
C GLN A 24 18.97 -7.46 9.69
N TYR A 25 18.76 -7.76 8.41
CA TYR A 25 17.56 -7.49 7.65
C TYR A 25 16.46 -8.28 8.33
N ARG A 26 15.71 -7.58 9.18
CA ARG A 26 14.49 -8.11 9.77
C ARG A 26 13.52 -8.38 8.64
N ASN A 27 13.10 -9.64 8.50
CA ASN A 27 12.10 -9.97 7.51
C ASN A 27 10.76 -9.41 7.97
N TRP A 28 10.05 -8.69 7.10
CA TRP A 28 8.70 -8.19 7.38
C TRP A 28 7.73 -9.32 7.72
N LEU A 29 8.03 -10.55 7.31
CA LEU A 29 7.26 -11.74 7.63
C LEU A 29 7.50 -12.26 9.07
N ASP A 30 8.53 -11.78 9.76
CA ASP A 30 8.81 -12.14 11.16
C ASP A 30 7.94 -11.34 12.15
N LEU A 31 7.22 -10.32 11.66
CA LEU A 31 6.32 -9.53 12.48
C LEU A 31 5.08 -10.34 12.86
N PRO A 32 4.58 -10.21 14.11
CA PRO A 32 3.27 -10.73 14.46
C PRO A 32 2.20 -10.25 13.49
N GLN A 33 1.22 -11.11 13.19
CA GLN A 33 0.15 -10.80 12.25
C GLN A 33 -0.60 -9.53 12.65
N GLU A 34 -0.88 -9.34 13.94
CA GLU A 34 -1.58 -8.17 14.48
C GLU A 34 -0.82 -6.86 14.24
N VAL A 35 0.51 -6.89 14.37
CA VAL A 35 1.37 -5.73 14.10
C VAL A 35 1.36 -5.41 12.60
N THR A 36 1.47 -6.44 11.77
CA THR A 36 1.37 -6.30 10.31
C THR A 36 0.02 -5.71 9.92
N GLU A 37 -1.08 -6.23 10.47
CA GLU A 37 -2.43 -5.71 10.26
C GLU A 37 -2.55 -4.24 10.68
N SER A 38 -2.01 -3.87 11.84
CA SER A 38 -2.01 -2.47 12.30
C SER A 38 -1.23 -1.54 11.37
N ILE A 39 -0.15 -2.01 10.75
CA ILE A 39 0.61 -1.21 9.77
C ILE A 39 -0.21 -1.06 8.50
N LEU A 40 -0.77 -2.16 7.97
CA LEU A 40 -1.56 -2.15 6.75
C LEU A 40 -2.82 -1.30 6.87
N LYS A 41 -3.46 -1.24 8.04
CA LYS A 41 -4.63 -0.37 8.30
C LYS A 41 -4.35 1.12 8.21
N ARG A 42 -3.07 1.53 8.24
CA ARG A 42 -2.67 2.93 8.09
C ARG A 42 -2.54 3.35 6.62
N LEU A 43 -2.58 2.39 5.70
CA LEU A 43 -2.61 2.65 4.26
C LEU A 43 -4.01 3.08 3.82
N GLY A 44 -4.09 3.85 2.74
CA GLY A 44 -5.35 4.22 2.12
C GLY A 44 -6.03 3.02 1.44
N VAL A 45 -7.35 3.10 1.25
CA VAL A 45 -8.14 2.06 0.58
C VAL A 45 -7.55 1.67 -0.77
N ILE A 46 -7.19 2.68 -1.57
CA ILE A 46 -6.60 2.46 -2.90
C ILE A 46 -5.26 1.72 -2.79
N GLU A 47 -4.39 2.11 -1.86
CA GLU A 47 -3.08 1.49 -1.68
C GLU A 47 -3.21 0.02 -1.23
N ILE A 48 -4.17 -0.27 -0.35
CA ILE A 48 -4.45 -1.64 0.11
C ILE A 48 -4.87 -2.51 -1.06
N LEU A 49 -5.83 -2.03 -1.86
CA LEU A 49 -6.41 -2.77 -2.99
C LEU A 49 -5.43 -2.89 -4.18
N THR A 50 -4.61 -1.88 -4.44
CA THR A 50 -3.78 -1.86 -5.66
C THR A 50 -2.37 -2.39 -5.44
N SER A 51 -1.85 -2.30 -4.20
CA SER A 51 -0.46 -2.60 -3.88
C SER A 51 -0.31 -3.59 -2.74
N ALA A 52 -0.79 -3.28 -1.52
CA ALA A 52 -0.45 -4.07 -0.33
C ALA A 52 -0.87 -5.55 -0.43
N GLN A 53 -2.06 -5.83 -0.98
CA GLN A 53 -2.53 -7.20 -1.16
C GLN A 53 -1.75 -8.01 -2.23
N LYS A 54 -0.86 -7.36 -2.98
CA LYS A 54 -0.04 -7.97 -4.04
C LYS A 54 1.40 -8.25 -3.61
N VAL A 55 1.81 -7.79 -2.42
CA VAL A 55 3.19 -7.95 -1.92
C VAL A 55 3.54 -9.40 -1.62
N CYS A 56 2.78 -10.07 -0.75
CA CYS A 56 2.99 -11.46 -0.39
C CYS A 56 1.68 -12.15 0.03
N LEU A 57 1.71 -13.47 0.22
CA LEU A 57 0.52 -14.25 0.59
C LEU A 57 -0.03 -13.86 1.98
N LEU A 58 0.84 -13.55 2.94
CA LEU A 58 0.43 -13.13 4.27
C LEU A 58 -0.34 -11.80 4.21
N TRP A 59 0.22 -10.79 3.54
CA TRP A 59 -0.42 -9.48 3.39
C TRP A 59 -1.72 -9.59 2.61
N ARG A 60 -1.75 -10.41 1.54
CA ARG A 60 -2.97 -10.70 0.80
C ARG A 60 -4.06 -11.29 1.71
N LYS A 61 -3.72 -12.24 2.57
CA LYS A 61 -4.65 -12.86 3.51
C LYS A 61 -5.19 -11.81 4.50
N ILE A 62 -4.32 -10.97 5.04
CA ILE A 62 -4.71 -9.89 5.97
C ILE A 62 -5.63 -8.89 5.26
N CYS A 63 -5.24 -8.37 4.10
CA CYS A 63 -6.01 -7.39 3.33
C CYS A 63 -7.39 -7.90 2.90
N LYS A 64 -7.60 -9.21 2.78
CA LYS A 64 -8.92 -9.80 2.48
C LYS A 64 -9.79 -10.03 3.73
N GLY A 65 -9.25 -9.82 4.93
CA GLY A 65 -9.96 -10.02 6.18
C GLY A 65 -10.95 -8.88 6.47
N PRO A 66 -12.17 -9.19 6.97
CA PRO A 66 -13.17 -8.16 7.31
C PRO A 66 -12.67 -7.10 8.31
N SER A 67 -11.74 -7.49 9.20
CA SER A 67 -11.16 -6.59 10.19
C SER A 67 -10.40 -5.40 9.58
N MET A 68 -9.91 -5.52 8.34
CA MET A 68 -9.27 -4.44 7.59
C MET A 68 -10.25 -3.38 7.10
N TRP A 69 -11.52 -3.74 6.95
CA TRP A 69 -12.55 -2.94 6.27
C TRP A 69 -13.66 -2.47 7.22
N ARG A 70 -13.42 -2.50 8.53
CA ARG A 70 -14.37 -1.97 9.52
C ARG A 70 -14.52 -0.46 9.44
N THR A 71 -13.51 0.24 8.92
CA THR A 71 -13.57 1.68 8.67
C THR A 71 -13.00 1.96 7.29
N ILE A 72 -13.78 2.63 6.43
CA ILE A 72 -13.36 3.00 5.09
C ILE A 72 -13.23 4.52 5.03
N ASN A 73 -12.03 5.02 4.74
CA ASN A 73 -11.80 6.45 4.56
C ASN A 73 -11.31 6.75 3.14
N MET A 74 -12.17 7.41 2.38
CA MET A 74 -11.97 7.82 0.99
C MET A 74 -12.25 9.32 0.80
N ALA A 75 -12.32 10.10 1.89
CA ALA A 75 -12.69 11.52 1.85
C ALA A 75 -11.70 12.42 1.09
N ALA A 76 -10.42 12.03 1.04
CA ALA A 76 -9.39 12.79 0.33
C ALA A 76 -9.45 12.61 -1.19
N TYR A 77 -10.22 11.63 -1.70
CA TYR A 77 -10.32 11.37 -3.12
C TYR A 77 -11.45 12.20 -3.72
N GLN A 78 -11.09 13.04 -4.68
CA GLN A 78 -12.05 13.80 -5.48
C GLN A 78 -12.42 12.99 -6.72
N ASP A 79 -13.49 13.42 -7.38
CA ASP A 79 -13.93 12.86 -8.65
C ASP A 79 -12.88 13.13 -9.72
N SER A 80 -11.91 12.21 -9.84
CA SER A 80 -10.71 12.43 -10.61
C SER A 80 -10.79 11.64 -11.91
N TRP A 81 -11.09 12.35 -12.99
CA TRP A 81 -10.87 11.90 -14.37
C TRP A 81 -9.42 11.46 -14.64
N SER A 82 -8.49 11.70 -13.71
CA SER A 82 -7.06 11.38 -13.80
C SER A 82 -6.62 10.10 -13.09
N MET A 83 -7.48 9.45 -12.29
CA MET A 83 -7.11 8.19 -11.65
C MET A 83 -7.38 7.00 -12.59
N PRO A 84 -6.49 6.01 -12.66
CA PRO A 84 -6.68 4.82 -13.50
C PRO A 84 -7.70 3.83 -12.91
N TYR A 85 -8.45 4.23 -11.87
CA TYR A 85 -9.40 3.41 -11.14
C TYR A 85 -10.68 4.18 -10.91
N ASP A 86 -11.81 3.49 -11.00
CA ASP A 86 -13.11 4.03 -10.63
C ASP A 86 -13.26 4.02 -9.09
N LEU A 87 -13.52 5.19 -8.50
CA LEU A 87 -13.59 5.34 -7.05
C LEU A 87 -14.84 4.70 -6.45
N GLU A 88 -15.94 4.66 -7.21
CA GLU A 88 -17.18 4.04 -6.78
C GLU A 88 -17.00 2.51 -6.71
N ASP A 89 -16.42 1.90 -7.74
CA ASP A 89 -16.11 0.46 -7.78
C ASP A 89 -15.14 0.08 -6.65
N MET A 90 -14.12 0.90 -6.42
CA MET A 90 -13.15 0.67 -5.33
C MET A 90 -13.82 0.75 -3.96
N CYS A 91 -14.76 1.68 -3.78
CA CYS A 91 -15.55 1.77 -2.56
C CYS A 91 -16.46 0.56 -2.39
N ARG A 92 -17.19 0.14 -3.43
CA ARG A 92 -18.06 -1.06 -3.40
C ARG A 92 -17.24 -2.31 -3.03
N HIS A 93 -16.06 -2.46 -3.62
CA HIS A 93 -15.16 -3.57 -3.30
C HIS A 93 -14.73 -3.57 -1.83
N ALA A 94 -14.36 -2.40 -1.29
CA ALA A 94 -14.00 -2.26 0.12
C ALA A 94 -15.17 -2.59 1.06
N VAL A 95 -16.39 -2.16 0.72
CA VAL A 95 -17.62 -2.49 1.45
C VAL A 95 -17.88 -4.00 1.43
N ASP A 96 -17.71 -4.66 0.29
CA ASP A 96 -17.89 -6.12 0.18
C ASP A 96 -16.93 -6.90 1.06
N LEU A 97 -15.67 -6.46 1.10
CA LEU A 97 -14.64 -7.05 1.95
C LEU A 97 -14.91 -6.85 3.45
N SER A 98 -15.75 -5.89 3.83
CA SER A 98 -16.19 -5.72 5.23
C SER A 98 -17.10 -6.84 5.71
N CYS A 99 -17.73 -7.59 4.80
CA CYS A 99 -18.66 -8.67 5.11
C CYS A 99 -19.69 -8.29 6.20
N GLY A 100 -20.29 -7.09 6.09
CA GLY A 100 -21.28 -6.58 7.03
C GLY A 100 -20.71 -6.03 8.35
N GLN A 101 -19.39 -5.98 8.52
CA GLN A 101 -18.72 -5.50 9.74
C GLN A 101 -18.29 -4.03 9.65
N LEU A 102 -18.80 -3.30 8.66
CA LEU A 102 -18.51 -1.88 8.46
C LEU A 102 -19.11 -1.04 9.60
N VAL A 103 -18.26 -0.29 10.29
CA VAL A 103 -18.62 0.56 11.44
C VAL A 103 -18.62 2.04 11.06
N GLY A 104 -17.80 2.44 10.08
CA GLY A 104 -17.74 3.83 9.65
C GLY A 104 -17.21 3.99 8.24
N ILE A 105 -17.76 4.96 7.52
CA ILE A 105 -17.34 5.28 6.16
C ILE A 105 -17.24 6.80 5.99
N LYS A 106 -16.21 7.25 5.29
CA LYS A 106 -16.03 8.65 4.88
C LYS A 106 -15.77 8.67 3.39
N LEU A 107 -16.65 9.33 2.64
CA LEU A 107 -16.58 9.41 1.17
C LEU A 107 -16.19 10.81 0.73
N GLY A 108 -15.57 10.89 -0.44
CA GLY A 108 -15.20 12.15 -1.10
C GLY A 108 -16.30 12.65 -2.03
N SER A 109 -15.94 13.53 -2.97
CA SER A 109 -16.91 14.16 -3.88
C SER A 109 -17.50 13.22 -4.93
N PHE A 110 -16.93 12.03 -5.12
CA PHE A 110 -17.43 10.98 -6.03
C PHE A 110 -18.67 10.25 -5.50
N CYS A 111 -19.12 10.58 -4.28
CA CYS A 111 -20.24 9.92 -3.64
C CYS A 111 -21.56 10.17 -4.40
N THR A 112 -22.20 9.08 -4.82
CA THR A 112 -23.53 9.07 -5.47
C THR A 112 -24.60 8.52 -4.52
N ASP A 113 -25.87 8.85 -4.79
CA ASP A 113 -27.01 8.27 -4.03
C ASP A 113 -27.05 6.73 -4.17
N ASP A 114 -26.68 6.21 -5.34
CA ASP A 114 -26.60 4.76 -5.59
C ASP A 114 -25.49 4.09 -4.78
N LEU A 115 -24.35 4.77 -4.59
CA LEU A 115 -23.29 4.28 -3.71
C LEU A 115 -23.75 4.29 -2.24
N LEU A 116 -24.40 5.36 -1.79
CA LEU A 116 -24.93 5.45 -0.42
C LEU A 116 -25.99 4.37 -0.14
N LYS A 117 -26.88 4.13 -1.09
CA LYS A 117 -27.89 3.07 -1.02
C LYS A 117 -27.21 1.71 -0.91
N TYR A 118 -26.23 1.43 -1.76
CA TYR A 118 -25.47 0.17 -1.71
C TYR A 118 -24.78 -0.06 -0.37
N VAL A 119 -24.10 0.98 0.15
CA VAL A 119 -23.44 0.91 1.46
C VAL A 119 -24.46 0.54 2.54
N THR A 120 -25.63 1.18 2.52
CA THR A 120 -26.69 0.95 3.51
C THR A 120 -27.24 -0.48 3.42
N GLU A 121 -27.47 -0.99 2.21
CA GLU A 121 -27.97 -2.36 1.98
C GLU A 121 -26.98 -3.45 2.43
N ARG A 122 -25.67 -3.16 2.44
CA ARG A 122 -24.63 -4.10 2.89
C ARG A 122 -24.27 -3.98 4.37
N MET A 123 -24.83 -2.99 5.06
CA MET A 123 -24.70 -2.83 6.51
C MET A 123 -25.84 -3.52 7.29
N LEU A 124 -26.98 -3.79 6.65
CA LEU A 124 -28.14 -4.49 7.22
C LEU A 124 -28.02 -6.00 7.08
#